data_AF-A0A3S1AIE0-F1
#
_entry.id   AF-A0A3S1AIE0-F1
#
_cell.length_a   1.000
_cell.length_b   1.000
_cell.length_c   1.000
_cell.angle_alpha   90.00
_cell.angle_beta   90.00
_cell.angle_gamma   90.00
#
_symmetry.space_group_name_H-M   'P 1'
#
loop_
_entity.id
_entity.type
_entity.pdbx_description
1 polymer ?
#
loop_
_entity_poly.entity_id
_entity_poly.type
_entity_poly.pdbx_seq_one_letter_code
_entity_poly.pdbx_strand_id
1 'polypeptide(L)'
;MTEHKSLDLLLSLRNSVNKISAEIEEVMPDAIAEALKLAETSKNKVVYHNKDGRIVLVLKKRFSTSKEDTTLARLDEDIQRITGELANKHSGEIADIESEIENLRDAIEQLEKKRDKLLCDRRIAKLKKQYNQRRESTLYLDPNLSVFLN
;
A
#
# COMPACT_ATOMS: atom_id res chain seq x y z
N MET A 1 26.19 -41.25 4.74
CA MET A 1 26.19 -40.15 3.77
C MET A 1 24.92 -40.29 2.95
N THR A 2 23.87 -39.54 3.29
CA THR A 2 22.59 -39.58 2.59
C THR A 2 22.75 -38.84 1.26
N GLU A 3 22.82 -39.58 0.16
CA GLU A 3 22.84 -39.02 -1.19
C GLU A 3 21.55 -38.23 -1.41
N HIS A 4 21.66 -36.91 -1.47
CA HIS A 4 20.55 -36.00 -1.69
C HIS A 4 20.10 -35.98 -3.16
N LYS A 5 19.92 -37.17 -3.77
CA LYS A 5 19.62 -37.37 -5.21
C LYS A 5 18.47 -36.52 -5.71
N SER A 6 17.41 -36.39 -4.92
CA SER A 6 16.24 -35.58 -5.29
C SER A 6 16.50 -34.07 -5.23
N LEU A 7 17.36 -33.61 -4.29
CA LEU A 7 17.75 -32.20 -4.20
C LEU A 7 18.74 -31.83 -5.32
N ASP A 8 19.67 -32.73 -5.64
CA ASP A 8 20.60 -32.57 -6.75
C ASP A 8 19.87 -32.57 -8.10
N LEU A 9 18.88 -33.46 -8.26
CA LEU A 9 18.00 -33.47 -9.42
C LEU A 9 17.21 -32.15 -9.53
N LEU A 10 16.64 -31.66 -8.42
CA LEU A 10 15.91 -30.40 -8.41
C LEU A 10 16.80 -29.19 -8.79
N LEU A 11 18.03 -29.13 -8.27
CA LEU A 11 19.01 -28.10 -8.64
C LEU A 11 19.39 -28.19 -10.13
N SER A 12 19.62 -29.39 -10.65
CA SER A 12 19.92 -29.60 -12.08
C SER A 12 18.77 -29.15 -12.98
N LEU A 13 17.53 -29.50 -12.62
CA LEU A 13 16.33 -29.11 -13.37
C LEU A 13 16.15 -27.59 -13.33
N ARG A 14 16.40 -26.94 -12.18
CA ARG A 14 16.31 -25.48 -12.06
C ARG A 14 17.37 -24.78 -12.91
N ASN A 15 18.59 -25.31 -12.95
CA ASN A 15 19.66 -24.79 -13.80
C ASN A 15 19.33 -24.97 -15.29
N SER A 16 18.74 -26.11 -15.68
CA SER A 16 18.28 -26.33 -17.04
C SER A 16 17.16 -25.38 -17.43
N VAL A 17 16.19 -25.12 -16.54
CA VAL A 17 15.14 -24.12 -16.78
C VAL A 17 15.74 -22.74 -17.01
N ASN A 18 16.70 -22.31 -16.17
CA ASN A 18 17.34 -21.01 -16.34
C ASN A 18 18.10 -20.89 -17.67
N LYS A 19 18.80 -21.96 -18.09
CA LYS A 19 19.49 -22.00 -19.39
C LYS A 19 18.50 -21.90 -20.55
N ILE A 20 17.44 -22.70 -20.51
CA ILE A 20 16.38 -22.67 -21.53
C ILE A 20 15.70 -21.28 -21.56
N SER A 21 15.46 -20.66 -20.40
CA SER A 21 14.91 -19.30 -20.35
C SER A 21 15.84 -18.27 -21.01
N ALA A 22 17.15 -18.37 -20.81
CA ALA A 22 18.12 -17.49 -21.47
C ALA A 22 18.17 -17.73 -22.99
N GLU A 23 18.18 -18.99 -23.42
CA GLU A 23 18.13 -19.35 -24.85
C GLU A 23 16.83 -18.84 -25.50
N ILE A 24 15.70 -18.91 -24.80
CA ILE A 24 14.44 -18.30 -25.25
C ILE A 24 14.61 -16.79 -25.42
N GLU A 25 15.19 -16.10 -24.44
CA GLU A 25 15.41 -14.64 -24.52
C GLU A 25 16.31 -14.24 -25.70
N GLU A 26 17.30 -15.06 -26.05
CA GLU A 26 18.15 -14.83 -27.23
C GLU A 26 17.41 -15.02 -28.56
N VAL A 27 16.53 -16.00 -28.66
CA VAL A 27 15.75 -16.30 -29.89
C VAL A 27 14.53 -15.38 -30.04
N MET A 28 14.05 -14.79 -28.95
CA MET A 28 12.85 -13.94 -28.94
C MET A 28 12.87 -12.77 -29.94
N PRO A 29 13.94 -11.96 -30.06
CA PRO A 29 13.99 -10.86 -31.05
C PRO A 29 13.78 -11.33 -32.49
N ASP A 30 14.41 -12.44 -32.88
CA ASP A 30 14.31 -13.00 -34.23
C ASP A 30 12.92 -13.59 -34.48
N ALA A 31 12.37 -14.31 -33.50
CA ALA A 31 11.01 -14.85 -33.57
C ALA A 31 9.95 -13.73 -33.64
N ILE A 32 10.17 -12.60 -32.95
CA ILE A 32 9.32 -11.40 -33.05
C ILE A 32 9.41 -10.80 -34.47
N ALA A 33 10.62 -10.69 -35.04
CA ALA A 33 10.80 -10.17 -36.39
C ALA A 33 10.12 -11.05 -37.44
N GLU A 34 10.17 -12.38 -37.30
CA GLU A 34 9.46 -13.34 -38.14
C GLU A 34 7.94 -13.21 -37.97
N ALA A 35 7.45 -13.14 -36.73
CA ALA A 35 6.04 -12.92 -36.43
C ALA A 35 5.49 -11.62 -37.02
N LEU A 36 6.28 -10.54 -37.03
CA LEU A 36 5.90 -9.25 -37.62
C LEU A 36 5.81 -9.32 -39.15
N LYS A 37 6.65 -10.10 -39.83
CA LYS A 37 6.56 -10.30 -41.29
C LYS A 37 5.31 -11.06 -41.70
N LEU A 38 4.86 -12.00 -40.88
CA LEU A 38 3.64 -12.79 -41.12
C LEU A 38 2.36 -12.02 -40.77
N ALA A 39 2.46 -10.94 -39.99
CA ALA A 39 1.34 -10.11 -39.57
C ALA A 39 1.16 -8.89 -40.50
N GLU A 40 0.49 -9.07 -41.63
CA GLU A 40 0.15 -7.96 -42.56
C GLU A 40 -0.83 -6.92 -41.98
N THR A 41 -1.42 -7.17 -40.80
CA THR A 41 -2.42 -6.30 -40.16
C THR A 41 -2.09 -6.02 -38.69
N SER A 42 -2.33 -4.79 -38.24
CA SER A 42 -1.98 -4.25 -36.90
C SER A 42 -2.90 -4.72 -35.76
N LYS A 43 -3.41 -5.96 -35.83
CA LYS A 43 -4.30 -6.55 -34.81
C LYS A 43 -3.68 -7.82 -34.21
N ASN A 44 -4.04 -8.11 -32.96
CA ASN A 44 -3.64 -9.33 -32.29
C ASN A 44 -4.09 -10.56 -33.08
N LYS A 45 -3.15 -11.43 -33.48
CA LYS A 45 -3.44 -12.59 -34.32
C LYS A 45 -2.51 -13.75 -33.99
N VAL A 46 -3.01 -14.97 -34.17
CA VAL A 46 -2.16 -16.18 -34.20
C VAL A 46 -1.29 -16.11 -35.45
N VAL A 47 0.03 -16.07 -35.27
CA VAL A 47 1.01 -15.95 -36.36
C VAL A 47 1.64 -17.31 -36.72
N TYR A 48 1.59 -18.28 -35.81
CA TYR A 48 2.12 -19.63 -36.03
C TYR A 48 1.38 -20.67 -35.19
N HIS A 49 1.22 -21.89 -35.71
CA HIS A 49 0.62 -23.02 -35.02
C HIS A 49 1.27 -24.33 -35.48
N ASN A 50 1.60 -25.21 -34.52
CA ASN A 50 2.08 -26.56 -34.77
C ASN A 50 1.48 -27.54 -33.73
N LYS A 51 1.96 -28.80 -33.73
CA LYS A 51 1.50 -29.85 -32.80
C LYS A 51 1.79 -29.52 -31.32
N ASP A 52 2.78 -28.66 -31.07
CA ASP A 52 3.29 -28.35 -29.73
C ASP A 52 2.71 -27.03 -29.16
N GLY A 53 2.04 -26.21 -29.98
CA GLY A 53 1.41 -24.98 -29.51
C GLY A 53 1.03 -23.97 -30.59
N ARG A 54 0.76 -22.74 -30.15
CA ARG A 54 0.44 -21.59 -31.00
C ARG A 54 1.17 -20.35 -30.52
N ILE A 55 1.67 -19.54 -31.44
CA ILE A 55 2.29 -18.24 -31.17
C ILE A 55 1.30 -17.14 -31.57
N VAL A 56 1.03 -16.23 -30.64
CA VAL A 56 0.11 -15.11 -30.82
C VAL A 56 0.89 -13.81 -30.72
N LEU A 57 0.86 -13.01 -31.78
CA LEU A 57 1.41 -11.67 -31.73
C LEU A 57 0.42 -10.76 -30.99
N VAL A 58 0.88 -10.17 -29.88
CA VAL A 58 0.10 -9.24 -29.07
C VAL A 58 0.79 -7.89 -29.05
N LEU A 59 0.18 -6.90 -29.70
CA LEU A 59 0.67 -5.53 -29.69
C LEU A 59 0.13 -4.82 -28.44
N LYS A 60 1.02 -4.45 -27.52
CA LYS A 60 0.67 -3.64 -26.34
C LYS A 60 1.00 -2.18 -26.62
N LYS A 61 0.06 -1.29 -26.31
CA LYS A 61 0.36 0.15 -26.26
C LYS A 61 1.40 0.38 -25.17
N ARG A 62 2.54 0.96 -25.53
CA ARG A 62 3.55 1.46 -24.59
C ARG A 62 3.67 2.95 -24.82
N PHE A 63 3.82 3.70 -23.74
CA PHE A 63 4.19 5.11 -23.83
C PHE A 63 5.70 5.20 -23.99
N SER A 64 6.17 6.16 -24.78
CA SER A 64 7.59 6.50 -24.81
C SER A 64 8.02 6.89 -23.41
N THR A 65 9.17 6.37 -22.99
CA THR A 65 9.78 6.80 -21.73
C THR A 65 10.56 8.09 -21.94
N SER A 66 10.87 8.83 -20.87
CA SER A 66 11.74 10.02 -20.94
C SER A 66 13.15 9.72 -21.47
N LYS A 67 13.57 8.45 -21.52
CA LYS A 67 14.81 8.02 -22.19
C LYS A 67 14.68 7.94 -23.72
N GLU A 68 13.47 7.77 -24.22
CA GLU A 68 13.17 7.57 -25.65
C GLU A 68 12.62 8.85 -26.30
N ASP A 69 12.02 9.74 -25.52
CA ASP A 69 11.43 11.01 -25.99
C ASP A 69 12.06 12.22 -25.30
N THR A 70 12.79 13.02 -26.07
CA THR A 70 13.48 14.22 -25.59
C THR A 70 12.53 15.33 -25.16
N THR A 71 11.30 15.37 -25.68
CA THR A 71 10.29 16.34 -25.26
C THR A 71 9.73 15.98 -23.89
N LEU A 72 9.51 14.69 -23.62
CA LEU A 72 9.11 14.21 -22.30
C LEU A 72 10.20 14.47 -21.25
N ALA A 73 11.48 14.23 -21.60
CA ALA A 73 12.59 14.53 -20.70
C ALA A 73 12.63 16.02 -20.30
N ARG A 74 12.47 16.93 -21.26
CA ARG A 74 12.44 18.38 -20.99
C ARG A 74 11.25 18.79 -20.14
N LEU A 75 10.08 18.21 -20.39
CA LEU A 75 8.89 18.47 -19.57
C LEU A 75 9.10 18.00 -18.13
N ASP A 76 9.70 16.83 -17.92
CA ASP A 76 10.03 16.34 -16.58
C ASP A 76 11.02 17.27 -15.86
N GLU A 77 12.05 17.75 -16.56
CA GLU A 77 13.01 18.72 -16.02
C GLU A 77 12.34 20.06 -15.66
N ASP A 78 11.48 20.58 -16.53
CA ASP A 78 10.74 21.81 -16.30
C ASP A 78 9.80 21.69 -15.10
N ILE A 79 9.09 20.57 -14.98
CA ILE A 79 8.21 20.28 -13.83
C ILE A 79 9.03 20.27 -12.55
N GLN A 80 10.18 19.58 -12.52
CA GLN A 80 11.02 19.51 -11.34
C GLN A 80 11.55 20.89 -10.93
N ARG A 81 12.03 21.66 -11.92
CA ARG A 81 12.54 23.02 -11.69
C ARG A 81 11.45 23.93 -11.11
N ILE A 82 10.29 24.02 -11.75
CA ILE A 82 9.19 24.88 -11.30
C ILE A 82 8.69 24.44 -9.93
N THR A 83 8.62 23.14 -9.67
CA THR A 83 8.24 22.62 -8.35
C THR A 83 9.23 23.06 -7.27
N GLY A 84 10.54 23.00 -7.55
CA GLY A 84 11.57 23.48 -6.63
C GLY A 84 11.51 24.99 -6.40
N GLU A 85 11.29 25.77 -7.46
CA GLU A 85 11.10 27.22 -7.37
C GLU A 85 9.89 27.59 -6.51
N LEU A 86 8.75 26.92 -6.70
CA LEU A 86 7.55 27.12 -5.90
C LEU A 86 7.76 26.75 -4.43
N ALA A 87 8.38 25.60 -4.16
CA ALA A 87 8.70 25.16 -2.81
C ALA A 87 9.58 26.19 -2.08
N ASN A 88 10.61 26.71 -2.75
CA ASN A 88 11.48 27.73 -2.19
C ASN A 88 10.73 29.05 -1.98
N LYS A 89 9.95 29.49 -2.97
CA LYS A 89 9.20 30.74 -2.93
C LYS A 89 8.19 30.78 -1.78
N HIS A 90 7.49 29.68 -1.55
CA HIS A 90 6.44 29.58 -0.52
C HIS A 90 6.93 28.97 0.78
N SER A 91 8.23 28.64 0.91
CA SER A 91 8.80 28.03 2.12
C SER A 91 8.54 28.82 3.40
N GLY A 92 8.67 30.15 3.34
CA GLY A 92 8.40 31.04 4.47
C GLY A 92 6.91 31.05 4.84
N GLU A 93 6.02 31.22 3.87
CA GLU A 93 4.57 31.21 4.09
C GLU A 93 4.10 29.86 4.66
N ILE A 94 4.67 28.75 4.18
CA ILE A 94 4.41 27.40 4.71
C ILE A 94 4.86 27.30 6.17
N ALA A 95 6.07 27.75 6.49
CA ALA A 95 6.59 27.71 7.85
C ALA A 95 5.75 28.57 8.82
N ASP A 96 5.29 29.73 8.36
CA ASP A 96 4.41 30.62 9.14
C ASP A 96 3.05 29.94 9.42
N ILE A 97 2.45 29.30 8.40
CA ILE A 97 1.20 28.54 8.54
C ILE A 97 1.40 27.35 9.49
N GLU A 98 2.51 26.62 9.37
CA GLU A 98 2.82 25.50 10.26
C GLU A 98 2.94 25.93 11.72
N SER A 99 3.60 27.07 11.96
CA SER A 99 3.70 27.69 13.28
C SER A 99 2.33 28.12 13.82
N GLU A 100 1.48 28.73 12.99
CA GLU A 100 0.12 29.10 13.39
C GLU A 100 -0.73 27.87 13.76
N ILE A 101 -0.60 26.78 13.00
CA ILE A 101 -1.26 25.50 13.30
C ILE A 101 -0.83 24.96 14.67
N GLU A 102 0.47 25.00 14.98
CA GLU A 102 0.99 24.53 16.26
C GLU A 102 0.44 25.37 17.43
N ASN A 103 0.49 26.71 17.31
CA ASN A 103 -0.06 27.61 18.31
C ASN A 103 -1.56 27.38 18.57
N LEU A 104 -2.34 27.15 17.52
CA LEU A 104 -3.76 26.85 17.65
C LEU A 104 -4.03 25.50 18.32
N ARG A 105 -3.19 24.48 18.06
CA ARG A 105 -3.29 23.18 18.73
C ARG A 105 -3.04 23.30 20.23
N ASP A 106 -2.02 24.05 20.62
CA ASP A 106 -1.72 24.32 22.03
C ASP A 106 -2.86 25.07 22.72
N ALA A 107 -3.44 26.06 22.04
CA ALA A 107 -4.59 26.80 22.56
C ALA A 107 -5.81 25.87 22.78
N ILE A 108 -6.08 24.95 21.84
CA ILE A 108 -7.14 23.94 21.97
C ILE A 108 -6.87 23.05 23.18
N GLU A 109 -5.66 22.51 23.33
CA GLU A 109 -5.32 21.63 24.46
C GLU A 109 -5.50 22.34 25.81
N GLN A 110 -5.12 23.62 25.90
CA GLN A 110 -5.33 24.42 27.10
C GLN A 110 -6.82 24.63 27.41
N LEU A 111 -7.65 24.86 26.40
CA LEU A 111 -9.09 25.02 26.56
C LEU A 111 -9.74 23.70 26.99
N GLU A 112 -9.31 22.56 26.45
CA GLU A 112 -9.78 21.25 26.89
C GLU A 112 -9.42 20.97 28.35
N LYS A 113 -8.17 21.26 28.77
CA LYS A 113 -7.76 21.17 30.18
C LYS A 113 -8.62 22.06 31.08
N LYS A 114 -9.00 23.26 30.63
CA LYS A 114 -9.89 24.16 31.39
C LYS A 114 -11.31 23.58 31.48
N ARG A 115 -11.86 23.07 30.37
CA ARG A 115 -13.16 22.40 30.33
C ARG A 115 -13.18 21.23 31.32
N ASP A 116 -12.18 20.36 31.28
CA ASP A 116 -12.14 19.16 32.12
C ASP A 116 -12.02 19.50 33.60
N LYS A 117 -11.26 20.56 33.94
CA LYS A 117 -11.22 21.11 35.31
C LYS A 117 -12.59 21.61 35.77
N LEU A 118 -13.35 22.29 34.91
CA LEU A 118 -14.70 22.76 35.24
C LEU A 118 -15.70 21.62 35.41
N LEU A 119 -15.52 20.51 34.67
CA LEU A 119 -16.35 19.31 34.79
C LEU A 119 -15.99 18.44 36.01
N CYS A 120 -14.80 18.60 36.58
CA CYS A 120 -14.35 17.85 37.74
C CYS A 120 -14.71 18.55 39.07
N ASP A 121 -15.89 18.27 39.61
CA ASP A 121 -16.25 18.69 40.96
C ASP A 121 -15.87 17.62 42.00
N ARG A 122 -14.94 17.96 42.90
CA ARG A 122 -14.54 17.13 44.05
C ARG A 122 -15.71 16.74 44.94
N ARG A 123 -16.74 17.58 45.04
CA ARG A 123 -17.97 17.32 45.80
C ARG A 123 -18.78 16.19 45.16
N ILE A 124 -18.89 16.16 43.84
CA ILE A 124 -19.56 15.06 43.10
C ILE A 124 -18.81 13.74 43.35
N ALA A 125 -17.47 13.75 43.29
CA ALA A 125 -16.67 12.56 43.57
C ALA A 125 -16.91 12.04 45.00
N LYS A 126 -16.96 12.93 45.99
CA LYS A 126 -17.25 12.58 47.39
C LYS A 126 -18.66 12.02 47.56
N LEU A 127 -19.65 12.64 46.91
CA LEU A 127 -21.04 12.16 46.92
C LEU A 127 -21.19 10.79 46.28
N LYS A 128 -20.55 10.53 45.12
CA LYS A 128 -20.53 9.20 44.49
C LYS A 128 -19.93 8.14 45.42
N LYS A 129 -18.85 8.46 46.12
CA LYS A 129 -18.24 7.56 47.11
C LYS A 129 -19.18 7.27 48.27
N GLN A 130 -19.80 8.30 48.84
CA GLN A 130 -20.78 8.15 49.93
C GLN A 130 -22.01 7.33 49.50
N TYR A 131 -22.50 7.57 48.27
CA TYR A 131 -23.61 6.82 47.69
C TYR A 131 -23.28 5.33 47.57
N ASN A 132 -22.11 4.98 47.00
CA ASN A 132 -21.70 3.58 46.85
C ASN A 132 -21.50 2.89 48.20
N GLN A 133 -20.84 3.54 49.16
CA GLN A 133 -20.69 3.01 50.52
C GLN A 133 -22.04 2.73 51.17
N ARG A 134 -23.01 3.63 50.99
CA ARG A 134 -24.37 3.43 51.52
C ARG A 134 -25.09 2.31 50.79
N ARG A 135 -24.99 2.24 49.47
CA ARG A 135 -25.57 1.17 48.63
C ARG A 135 -25.07 -0.22 49.04
N GLU A 136 -23.77 -0.35 49.29
CA GLU A 136 -23.15 -1.59 49.80
C GLU A 136 -23.63 -1.90 51.22
N SER A 137 -23.72 -0.90 52.10
CA SER A 137 -24.21 -1.12 53.48
C SER A 137 -25.69 -1.53 53.54
N THR A 138 -26.47 -1.18 52.50
CA THR A 138 -27.88 -1.56 52.36
C THR A 138 -28.09 -2.76 51.45
N LEU A 139 -27.01 -3.43 51.03
CA LEU A 139 -27.10 -4.60 50.18
C LEU A 139 -27.74 -5.73 50.98
N TYR A 140 -28.89 -6.23 50.51
CA TYR A 140 -29.51 -7.42 51.03
C TYR A 140 -29.72 -8.41 49.89
N LEU A 141 -29.69 -9.69 50.22
CA LEU A 141 -30.01 -10.77 49.29
C LEU A 141 -31.52 -10.95 49.31
N ASP A 142 -32.17 -10.68 48.17
CA ASP A 142 -33.59 -10.98 47.98
C ASP A 142 -33.73 -12.45 47.55
N PRO A 143 -34.29 -13.34 48.38
CA PRO A 143 -34.36 -14.75 48.07
C PRO A 143 -35.35 -15.00 46.93
N ASN A 144 -34.87 -15.64 45.86
CA ASN A 144 -35.69 -16.04 44.71
C ASN A 144 -35.55 -17.55 44.47
N LEU A 145 -36.68 -18.20 44.17
CA LEU A 145 -36.76 -19.63 43.87
C LEU A 145 -36.95 -19.82 42.37
N SER A 146 -35.94 -20.36 41.71
CA SER A 146 -36.02 -20.79 40.31
C SER A 146 -36.25 -22.29 40.27
N VAL A 147 -37.39 -22.72 39.74
CA VAL A 147 -37.73 -24.14 39.57
C VAL A 147 -37.35 -24.54 38.14
N PHE A 148 -36.42 -25.49 38.01
CA PHE A 148 -36.06 -26.08 36.73
C PHE A 148 -36.78 -27.43 36.61
N LEU A 149 -37.58 -27.59 35.55
CA LEU A 149 -38.26 -28.84 35.21
C LEU A 149 -37.43 -29.57 34.14
N ASN A 150 -37.24 -30.87 34.32
CA ASN A 150 -36.60 -31.76 33.34
C ASN A 150 -37.48 -31.99 32.11
#